data_AF-A0A2H6FSA8-F1
#
_entry.id   AF-A0A2H6FSA8-F1
#
_cell.length_a   1.000
_cell.length_b   1.000
_cell.length_c   1.000
_cell.angle_alpha   90.00
_cell.angle_beta   90.00
_cell.angle_gamma   90.00
#
_symmetry.space_group_name_H-M   'P 1'
#
loop_
_entity.id
_entity.type
_entity.pdbx_description
1 polymer ?
#
loop_
_entity_poly.entity_id
_entity_poly.type
_entity_poly.pdbx_seq_one_letter_code
_entity_poly.pdbx_strand_id
1 'polypeptide(L)'
;MTRAINKKNHSSQSISITNRDNSIFGRRVYSVIILTVLILIIPCFSFADNKTKPPAGERAVNHGETAPANETLPLYHFGIPPYQKGQTVDEIRGLYQPMLKWLGKQVGCRFDFIGGETYEDMIEMVAEGKVQLAGLGPVPYVVAKQKNPQIKLLLTELKWNPERTKLVDAYHGYILVLKTRNDLNNLKDLKGKPFAFVSHHSTSGYQYPNALLREKGIIPDEYFSKVYFLGSHPRVTDAIAAGSVAAGATWDYNWNRAKKKHGDIFKILLETPPIPNLTIVSHPSLPAEIAAKIKKVLPSIDQALLKGLPSAGFAVRSDDFYDGIRLIVEKEKRREENK
;
A
#
# COMPACT_ATOMS: atom_id res chain seq x y z
N MET A 1 -56.14 -30.41 38.98
CA MET A 1 -57.60 -30.19 38.92
C MET A 1 -57.84 -28.85 38.24
N THR A 2 -58.73 -28.60 37.26
CA THR A 2 -59.57 -29.47 36.40
C THR A 2 -60.16 -28.65 35.21
N ARG A 3 -59.91 -29.04 33.93
CA ARG A 3 -60.65 -28.68 32.66
C ARG A 3 -60.77 -27.18 32.28
N ALA A 4 -61.13 -26.72 31.07
CA ALA A 4 -61.55 -27.30 29.76
C ALA A 4 -60.89 -26.47 28.60
N ILE A 5 -60.46 -26.94 27.42
CA ILE A 5 -61.09 -27.60 26.22
C ILE A 5 -61.91 -26.69 25.27
N ASN A 6 -61.31 -26.34 24.11
CA ASN A 6 -61.87 -26.30 22.72
C ASN A 6 -60.83 -25.67 21.74
N LYS A 7 -60.50 -26.11 20.50
CA LYS A 7 -60.74 -27.31 19.64
C LYS A 7 -61.73 -27.21 18.42
N LYS A 8 -61.28 -26.61 17.30
CA LYS A 8 -61.64 -26.94 15.87
C LYS A 8 -60.60 -26.25 14.94
N ASN A 9 -59.88 -26.85 13.97
CA ASN A 9 -60.08 -27.88 12.91
C ASN A 9 -60.71 -27.39 11.59
N HIS A 10 -59.89 -27.33 10.53
CA HIS A 10 -60.02 -27.93 9.18
C HIS A 10 -58.64 -27.75 8.48
N SER A 11 -57.88 -28.73 7.95
CA SER A 11 -58.11 -29.87 7.03
C SER A 11 -58.50 -29.43 5.60
N SER A 12 -57.94 -29.92 4.49
CA SER A 12 -56.78 -30.80 4.19
C SER A 12 -56.72 -31.01 2.64
N GLN A 13 -55.77 -31.81 2.13
CA GLN A 13 -55.65 -32.36 0.75
C GLN A 13 -54.94 -31.49 -0.31
N SER A 14 -54.31 -32.05 -1.36
CA SER A 14 -53.33 -33.17 -1.43
C SER A 14 -52.80 -33.34 -2.87
N ILE A 15 -51.48 -33.53 -3.01
CA ILE A 15 -50.77 -34.41 -3.96
C ILE A 15 -51.34 -34.58 -5.39
N SER A 16 -50.54 -34.20 -6.40
CA SER A 16 -50.30 -35.06 -7.57
C SER A 16 -48.90 -34.86 -8.15
N ILE A 17 -48.28 -35.97 -8.57
CA ILE A 17 -46.99 -36.03 -9.28
C ILE A 17 -47.29 -36.59 -10.67
N THR A 18 -46.79 -35.95 -11.73
CA THR A 18 -46.59 -36.62 -13.03
C THR A 18 -45.41 -36.01 -13.78
N ASN A 19 -44.41 -36.84 -14.10
CA ASN A 19 -43.48 -36.60 -15.21
C ASN A 19 -44.24 -36.54 -16.54
N ARG A 20 -43.72 -35.77 -17.50
CA ARG A 20 -43.61 -36.19 -18.90
C ARG A 20 -42.61 -35.34 -19.68
N ASP A 21 -41.77 -36.02 -20.44
CA ASP A 21 -40.92 -35.43 -21.47
C ASP A 21 -41.73 -34.77 -22.58
N ASN A 22 -41.12 -33.81 -23.29
CA ASN A 22 -41.20 -33.80 -24.75
C ASN A 22 -40.05 -33.03 -25.41
N SER A 23 -39.48 -33.63 -26.44
CA SER A 23 -38.30 -33.19 -27.18
C SER A 23 -38.65 -32.44 -28.48
N ILE A 24 -37.96 -31.35 -28.79
CA ILE A 24 -37.76 -30.82 -30.16
C ILE A 24 -36.33 -30.23 -30.19
N PHE A 25 -35.29 -30.95 -30.67
CA PHE A 25 -34.90 -31.19 -32.07
C PHE A 25 -34.51 -29.92 -32.87
N GLY A 26 -33.20 -29.66 -32.99
CA GLY A 26 -32.63 -28.53 -33.74
C GLY A 26 -31.11 -28.66 -33.90
N ARG A 27 -30.66 -29.42 -34.90
CA ARG A 27 -29.24 -29.69 -35.21
C ARG A 27 -28.66 -28.63 -36.19
N ARG A 28 -27.31 -28.67 -36.34
CA ARG A 28 -26.47 -28.16 -37.47
C ARG A 28 -26.19 -26.63 -37.48
N VAL A 29 -25.01 -26.13 -37.90
CA VAL A 29 -23.75 -26.72 -38.47
C VAL A 29 -22.51 -26.02 -37.87
N TYR A 30 -21.35 -26.68 -37.84
CA TYR A 30 -20.03 -26.05 -37.68
C TYR A 30 -19.52 -25.44 -39.00
N SER A 31 -18.93 -24.24 -38.97
CA SER A 31 -18.12 -23.72 -40.08
C SER A 31 -16.75 -23.26 -39.57
N VAL A 32 -15.72 -24.03 -39.89
CA VAL A 32 -14.31 -23.67 -39.70
C VAL A 32 -13.83 -22.95 -40.95
N ILE A 33 -13.23 -21.76 -40.81
CA ILE A 33 -12.56 -21.08 -41.91
C ILE A 33 -11.05 -21.27 -41.76
N ILE A 34 -10.48 -22.07 -42.67
CA ILE A 34 -9.04 -22.21 -42.87
C ILE A 34 -8.64 -21.17 -43.91
N LEU A 35 -7.70 -20.28 -43.58
CA LEU A 35 -7.08 -19.37 -44.55
C LEU A 35 -5.62 -19.77 -44.78
N THR A 36 -5.36 -20.37 -45.94
CA THR A 36 -4.03 -20.79 -46.38
C THR A 36 -3.21 -19.60 -46.89
N VAL A 37 -2.01 -19.41 -46.33
CA VAL A 37 -1.01 -18.48 -46.86
C VAL A 37 -0.18 -19.20 -47.93
N LEU A 38 -0.14 -18.64 -49.14
CA LEU A 38 0.69 -19.16 -50.23
C LEU A 38 2.03 -18.40 -50.27
N ILE A 39 3.15 -19.14 -50.22
CA ILE A 39 4.50 -18.60 -50.38
C ILE A 39 4.93 -18.77 -51.84
N LEU A 40 5.45 -17.72 -52.46
CA LEU A 40 6.15 -17.74 -53.74
C LEU A 40 7.48 -16.98 -53.60
N ILE A 41 8.55 -17.53 -54.17
CA ILE A 41 9.94 -17.08 -54.00
C ILE A 41 10.59 -16.98 -55.39
N ILE A 42 11.66 -16.16 -55.51
CA ILE A 42 12.71 -16.14 -56.57
C ILE A 42 12.34 -15.34 -57.85
N PRO A 43 13.26 -14.62 -58.54
CA PRO A 43 14.67 -14.24 -58.25
C PRO A 43 14.97 -12.72 -58.25
N CYS A 44 16.20 -12.40 -57.85
CA CYS A 44 16.89 -11.11 -57.99
C CYS A 44 17.34 -10.81 -59.44
N PHE A 45 17.33 -9.53 -59.86
CA PHE A 45 18.25 -8.98 -60.87
C PHE A 45 18.47 -7.47 -60.63
N SER A 46 19.71 -6.99 -60.77
CA SER A 46 20.09 -5.57 -60.70
C SER A 46 20.43 -5.04 -62.09
N PHE A 47 20.11 -3.77 -62.38
CA PHE A 47 20.91 -2.86 -63.24
C PHE A 47 20.51 -1.39 -63.01
N ALA A 48 21.30 -0.42 -63.49
CA ALA A 48 21.48 0.91 -62.87
C ALA A 48 20.93 2.12 -63.67
N ASP A 49 20.86 3.27 -62.98
CA ASP A 49 20.83 4.69 -63.42
C ASP A 49 19.77 5.13 -64.46
N ASN A 50 19.14 6.32 -64.40
CA ASN A 50 19.79 7.65 -64.32
C ASN A 50 18.76 8.81 -64.21
N LYS A 51 19.04 9.85 -63.40
CA LYS A 51 18.42 11.23 -63.35
C LYS A 51 16.90 11.34 -63.03
N THR A 52 16.34 12.40 -62.43
CA THR A 52 16.74 13.81 -62.16
C THR A 52 16.07 14.40 -60.90
N LYS A 53 16.73 15.43 -60.32
CA LYS A 53 16.19 16.56 -59.51
C LYS A 53 15.88 16.33 -58.00
N PRO A 54 16.38 17.20 -57.07
CA PRO A 54 16.27 17.00 -55.62
C PRO A 54 15.11 17.76 -54.95
N PRO A 55 14.63 17.33 -53.78
CA PRO A 55 13.85 18.16 -52.87
C PRO A 55 14.76 19.00 -51.95
N ALA A 56 14.34 20.23 -51.73
CA ALA A 56 15.05 21.30 -51.07
C ALA A 56 15.44 21.07 -49.60
N GLY A 57 16.55 21.72 -49.20
CA GLY A 57 16.46 22.64 -48.06
C GLY A 57 17.09 22.20 -46.76
N GLU A 58 18.41 22.03 -46.74
CA GLU A 58 19.17 22.22 -45.50
C GLU A 58 19.00 23.67 -45.03
N ARG A 59 18.40 23.87 -43.85
CA ARG A 59 18.34 25.17 -43.17
C ARG A 59 18.81 25.04 -41.74
N ALA A 60 20.03 25.55 -41.54
CA ALA A 60 20.54 26.23 -40.35
C ALA A 60 19.95 25.88 -38.98
N VAL A 61 20.86 25.39 -38.12
CA VAL A 61 20.82 25.45 -36.66
C VAL A 61 20.10 26.71 -36.14
N ASN A 62 19.07 26.50 -35.31
CA ASN A 62 18.62 27.50 -34.34
C ASN A 62 18.98 26.98 -32.94
N HIS A 63 20.15 27.39 -32.43
CA HIS A 63 20.41 27.37 -30.99
C HIS A 63 19.58 28.51 -30.36
N GLY A 64 18.36 28.19 -29.94
CA GLY A 64 17.37 29.21 -29.62
C GLY A 64 16.26 28.78 -28.65
N GLU A 65 16.45 27.68 -27.92
CA GLU A 65 15.59 27.39 -26.77
C GLU A 65 16.45 26.80 -25.65
N THR A 66 16.69 27.59 -24.61
CA THR A 66 17.42 27.13 -23.43
C THR A 66 16.61 26.06 -22.74
N ALA A 67 17.14 24.83 -22.68
CA ALA A 67 16.63 23.81 -21.78
C ALA A 67 16.45 24.45 -20.38
N PRO A 68 15.30 24.26 -19.72
CA PRO A 68 15.04 24.92 -18.45
C PRO A 68 16.17 24.55 -17.47
N ALA A 69 16.68 25.54 -16.73
CA ALA A 69 17.90 25.47 -15.91
C ALA A 69 17.88 24.46 -14.73
N ASN A 70 16.94 23.52 -14.77
CA ASN A 70 16.64 22.49 -13.80
C ASN A 70 17.19 21.10 -14.22
N GLU A 71 17.50 20.87 -15.51
CA GLU A 71 17.98 19.55 -15.98
C GLU A 71 19.41 19.21 -15.55
N THR A 72 20.24 20.22 -15.30
CA THR A 72 21.64 20.07 -14.87
C THR A 72 21.80 19.63 -13.41
N LEU A 73 20.74 19.70 -12.59
CA LEU A 73 20.80 19.27 -11.20
C LEU A 73 20.75 17.73 -11.09
N PRO A 74 21.57 17.11 -10.21
CA PRO A 74 21.61 15.67 -10.01
C PRO A 74 20.23 15.16 -9.57
N LEU A 75 19.80 14.04 -10.14
CA LEU A 75 18.52 13.41 -9.87
C LEU A 75 18.69 12.25 -8.89
N TYR A 76 17.83 12.20 -7.88
CA TYR A 76 17.69 11.09 -6.95
C TYR A 76 16.23 10.64 -6.89
N HIS A 77 15.98 9.41 -6.44
CA HIS A 77 14.64 8.88 -6.26
C HIS A 77 14.19 9.01 -4.80
N PHE A 78 12.95 9.46 -4.61
CA PHE A 78 12.23 9.43 -3.34
C PHE A 78 11.19 8.31 -3.34
N GLY A 79 11.37 7.32 -2.47
CA GLY A 79 10.52 6.13 -2.40
C GLY A 79 9.48 6.16 -1.28
N ILE A 80 8.25 5.71 -1.57
CA ILE A 80 7.18 5.47 -0.60
C ILE A 80 6.54 4.09 -0.83
N PRO A 81 6.46 3.19 0.18
CA PRO A 81 5.77 1.91 0.08
C PRO A 81 4.23 2.07 0.02
N PRO A 82 3.47 1.04 -0.38
CA PRO A 82 2.05 1.15 -0.75
C PRO A 82 1.07 1.31 0.44
N TYR A 83 1.46 1.96 1.54
CA TYR A 83 0.59 2.20 2.70
C TYR A 83 -0.65 3.06 2.38
N GLN A 84 -0.72 3.68 1.19
CA GLN A 84 -1.87 4.44 0.68
C GLN A 84 -2.57 3.84 -0.58
N LYS A 85 -2.34 2.58 -0.97
CA LYS A 85 -3.00 2.00 -2.17
C LYS A 85 -4.52 1.92 -1.98
N GLY A 86 -5.24 2.52 -2.94
CA GLY A 86 -6.60 3.07 -2.79
C GLY A 86 -6.71 4.42 -3.53
N GLN A 87 -5.54 4.99 -3.86
CA GLN A 87 -5.28 5.99 -4.89
C GLN A 87 -4.21 5.43 -5.86
N THR A 88 -4.05 6.03 -7.04
CA THR A 88 -2.99 5.66 -8.01
C THR A 88 -1.60 6.12 -7.55
N VAL A 89 -0.54 5.59 -8.17
CA VAL A 89 0.84 6.08 -7.95
C VAL A 89 0.94 7.58 -8.27
N ASP A 90 0.20 8.05 -9.27
CA ASP A 90 0.22 9.46 -9.71
C ASP A 90 -0.46 10.40 -8.71
N GLU A 91 -1.53 9.95 -8.04
CA GLU A 91 -2.15 10.71 -6.94
C GLU A 91 -1.19 10.84 -5.76
N ILE A 92 -0.50 9.77 -5.37
CA ILE A 92 0.49 9.82 -4.29
C ILE A 92 1.67 10.70 -4.71
N ARG A 93 2.16 10.57 -5.95
CA ARG A 93 3.18 11.48 -6.52
C ARG A 93 2.73 12.94 -6.40
N GLY A 94 1.50 13.26 -6.78
CA GLY A 94 0.93 14.60 -6.69
C GLY A 94 0.89 15.17 -5.27
N LEU A 95 0.65 14.33 -4.26
CA LEU A 95 0.71 14.73 -2.84
C LEU A 95 2.14 15.07 -2.37
N TYR A 96 3.15 14.29 -2.78
CA TYR A 96 4.54 14.50 -2.38
C TYR A 96 5.30 15.53 -3.25
N GLN A 97 4.87 15.77 -4.48
CA GLN A 97 5.58 16.63 -5.45
C GLN A 97 5.85 18.07 -4.95
N PRO A 98 4.93 18.76 -4.23
CA PRO A 98 5.21 20.09 -3.67
C PRO A 98 6.36 20.06 -2.65
N MET A 99 6.33 19.09 -1.73
CA MET A 99 7.38 18.87 -0.73
C MET A 99 8.73 18.56 -1.39
N LEU A 100 8.75 17.66 -2.38
CA LEU A 100 9.96 17.24 -3.08
C LEU A 100 10.56 18.35 -3.95
N LYS A 101 9.72 19.14 -4.64
CA LYS A 101 10.16 20.30 -5.42
C LYS A 101 10.74 21.40 -4.55
N TRP A 102 10.17 21.62 -3.35
CA TRP A 102 10.76 22.53 -2.36
C TRP A 102 12.08 21.98 -1.83
N LEU A 103 12.11 20.72 -1.39
CA LEU A 103 13.31 20.10 -0.79
C LEU A 103 14.49 20.08 -1.77
N GLY A 104 14.25 19.72 -3.03
CA GLY A 104 15.28 19.74 -4.07
C GLY A 104 15.94 21.12 -4.25
N LYS A 105 15.14 22.20 -4.22
CA LYS A 105 15.66 23.58 -4.23
C LYS A 105 16.51 23.92 -3.00
N GLN A 106 16.14 23.41 -1.82
CA GLN A 106 16.91 23.68 -0.59
C GLN A 106 18.27 22.97 -0.57
N VAL A 107 18.39 21.82 -1.24
CA VAL A 107 19.59 20.96 -1.13
C VAL A 107 20.45 20.89 -2.40
N GLY A 108 19.96 21.43 -3.52
CA GLY A 108 20.69 21.50 -4.79
C GLY A 108 20.58 20.25 -5.65
N CYS A 109 19.42 19.58 -5.65
CA CYS A 109 19.17 18.39 -6.47
C CYS A 109 17.71 18.30 -6.92
N ARG A 110 17.40 17.29 -7.74
CA ARG A 110 16.03 16.89 -8.07
C ARG A 110 15.66 15.61 -7.34
N PHE A 111 14.37 15.46 -7.05
CA PHE A 111 13.78 14.20 -6.60
C PHE A 111 12.67 13.80 -7.57
N ASP A 112 12.72 12.58 -8.10
CA ASP A 112 11.58 11.92 -8.73
C ASP A 112 10.94 10.91 -7.75
N PHE A 113 9.62 10.72 -7.87
CA PHE A 113 8.83 9.92 -6.95
C PHE A 113 8.63 8.49 -7.46
N ILE A 114 9.03 7.52 -6.65
CA ILE A 114 8.84 6.09 -6.88
C ILE A 114 7.85 5.55 -5.84
N GLY A 115 6.66 5.14 -6.31
CA GLY A 115 5.73 4.36 -5.49
C GLY A 115 6.10 2.88 -5.55
N GLY A 116 6.31 2.24 -4.40
CA GLY A 116 6.55 0.79 -4.34
C GLY A 116 5.26 0.00 -4.62
N GLU A 117 5.36 -1.10 -5.38
CA GLU A 117 4.21 -1.99 -5.63
C GLU A 117 3.83 -2.80 -4.39
N THR A 118 4.84 -3.32 -3.69
CA THR A 118 4.76 -3.96 -2.37
C THR A 118 5.65 -3.23 -1.34
N TYR A 119 5.61 -3.66 -0.07
CA TYR A 119 6.55 -3.15 0.94
C TYR A 119 7.95 -3.74 0.73
N GLU A 120 7.96 -5.00 0.34
CA GLU A 120 9.09 -5.84 0.01
C GLU A 120 9.94 -5.18 -1.08
N ASP A 121 9.34 -4.80 -2.22
CA ASP A 121 10.05 -4.13 -3.32
C ASP A 121 10.69 -2.80 -2.89
N MET A 122 10.00 -2.03 -2.05
CA MET A 122 10.53 -0.75 -1.56
C MET A 122 11.69 -0.96 -0.58
N ILE A 123 11.65 -2.02 0.23
CA ILE A 123 12.77 -2.42 1.09
C ILE A 123 14.00 -2.77 0.25
N GLU A 124 13.84 -3.60 -0.79
CA GLU A 124 14.96 -3.98 -1.68
C GLU A 124 15.49 -2.77 -2.46
N MET A 125 14.61 -1.95 -3.05
CA MET A 125 15.02 -0.75 -3.79
C MET A 125 15.82 0.25 -2.94
N VAL A 126 15.49 0.38 -1.65
CA VAL A 126 16.26 1.22 -0.71
C VAL A 126 17.56 0.52 -0.28
N ALA A 127 17.55 -0.79 -0.05
CA ALA A 127 18.74 -1.56 0.33
C ALA A 127 19.81 -1.62 -0.77
N GLU A 128 19.38 -1.77 -2.03
CA GLU A 128 20.23 -1.78 -3.23
C GLU A 128 20.60 -0.37 -3.74
N GLY A 129 20.00 0.69 -3.17
CA GLY A 129 20.27 2.06 -3.57
C GLY A 129 19.66 2.50 -4.90
N LYS A 130 18.68 1.74 -5.44
CA LYS A 130 17.80 2.19 -6.53
C LYS A 130 16.96 3.40 -6.11
N VAL A 131 16.58 3.45 -4.83
CA VAL A 131 15.96 4.59 -4.14
C VAL A 131 16.94 5.14 -3.11
N GLN A 132 17.32 6.43 -3.23
CA GLN A 132 18.37 7.02 -2.38
C GLN A 132 17.81 7.77 -1.17
N LEU A 133 16.55 8.21 -1.22
CA LEU A 133 15.82 8.82 -0.10
C LEU A 133 14.46 8.11 0.01
N ALA A 134 13.98 7.75 1.20
CA ALA A 134 12.68 7.09 1.32
C ALA A 134 11.93 7.45 2.61
N GLY A 135 10.61 7.53 2.50
CA GLY A 135 9.68 7.53 3.64
C GLY A 135 9.23 6.11 3.93
N LEU A 136 9.76 5.51 5.00
CA LEU A 136 9.49 4.12 5.37
C LEU A 136 8.68 4.02 6.66
N GLY A 137 7.87 2.95 6.76
CA GLY A 137 7.36 2.51 8.05
C GLY A 137 8.49 2.02 8.96
N PRO A 138 8.28 1.93 10.29
CA PRO A 138 9.32 1.51 11.22
C PRO A 138 9.90 0.11 10.94
N VAL A 139 9.04 -0.86 10.62
CA VAL A 139 9.47 -2.24 10.27
C VAL A 139 10.22 -2.25 8.92
N PRO A 140 9.68 -1.68 7.82
CA PRO A 140 10.43 -1.58 6.57
C PRO A 140 11.80 -0.92 6.71
N TYR A 141 11.93 0.11 7.54
CA TYR A 141 13.24 0.71 7.84
C TYR A 141 14.18 -0.25 8.58
N VAL A 142 13.70 -0.93 9.62
CA VAL A 142 14.52 -1.93 10.35
C VAL A 142 14.98 -3.06 9.42
N VAL A 143 14.09 -3.60 8.59
CA VAL A 143 14.42 -4.69 7.65
C VAL A 143 15.34 -4.21 6.52
N ALA A 144 15.12 -3.01 5.97
CA ALA A 144 16.05 -2.41 5.02
C ALA A 144 17.44 -2.21 5.64
N LYS A 145 17.53 -1.78 6.90
CA LYS A 145 18.80 -1.62 7.61
C LYS A 145 19.46 -2.95 8.00
N GLN A 146 18.71 -4.03 8.20
CA GLN A 146 19.27 -5.39 8.32
C GLN A 146 19.91 -5.85 7.00
N LYS A 147 19.32 -5.51 5.86
CA LYS A 147 19.86 -5.80 4.51
C LYS A 147 21.06 -4.92 4.15
N ASN A 148 21.01 -3.64 4.51
CA ASN A 148 22.10 -2.68 4.29
C ASN A 148 22.32 -1.82 5.56
N PRO A 149 23.28 -2.22 6.43
CA PRO A 149 23.60 -1.50 7.67
C PRO A 149 24.06 -0.05 7.49
N GLN A 150 24.47 0.34 6.28
CA GLN A 150 24.91 1.71 5.97
C GLN A 150 23.73 2.68 5.74
N ILE A 151 22.49 2.20 5.68
CA ILE A 151 21.29 3.06 5.63
C ILE A 151 21.22 3.93 6.88
N LYS A 152 21.04 5.23 6.66
CA LYS A 152 21.00 6.25 7.72
C LYS A 152 19.58 6.75 7.94
N LEU A 153 19.12 6.69 9.18
CA LEU A 153 17.97 7.47 9.64
C LEU A 153 18.35 8.97 9.60
N LEU A 154 17.62 9.75 8.80
CA LEU A 154 17.77 11.20 8.79
C LEU A 154 16.82 11.83 9.81
N LEU A 155 15.54 11.49 9.72
CA LEU A 155 14.45 12.13 10.46
C LEU A 155 13.34 11.13 10.79
N THR A 156 12.59 11.40 11.85
CA THR A 156 11.30 10.78 12.17
C THR A 156 10.18 11.76 11.80
N GLU A 157 9.14 11.27 11.14
CA GLU A 157 7.93 12.04 10.86
C GLU A 157 7.20 12.40 12.17
N LEU A 158 6.58 13.57 12.19
CA LEU A 158 5.70 14.01 13.26
C LEU A 158 4.26 14.02 12.75
N LYS A 159 3.30 13.82 13.65
CA LYS A 159 1.88 14.02 13.38
C LYS A 159 1.26 14.89 14.46
N TRP A 160 0.11 15.49 14.17
CA TRP A 160 -0.71 16.10 15.22
C TRP A 160 -1.25 15.00 16.15
N ASN A 161 -1.27 15.27 17.46
CA ASN A 161 -2.11 14.53 18.41
C ASN A 161 -3.61 14.70 18.06
N PRO A 162 -4.52 13.86 18.60
CA PRO A 162 -5.95 13.95 18.31
C PRO A 162 -6.55 15.35 18.55
N GLU A 163 -6.10 16.03 19.61
CA GLU A 163 -6.54 17.37 19.99
C GLU A 163 -5.94 18.48 19.11
N ARG A 164 -4.98 18.16 18.24
CA ARG A 164 -4.22 19.09 17.38
C ARG A 164 -3.51 20.24 18.12
N THR A 165 -3.11 20.00 19.37
CA THR A 165 -2.41 20.95 20.23
C THR A 165 -0.88 20.79 20.21
N LYS A 166 -0.37 19.62 19.83
CA LYS A 166 1.07 19.33 19.74
C LYS A 166 1.42 18.36 18.62
N LEU A 167 2.65 18.46 18.13
CA LEU A 167 3.25 17.43 17.29
C LEU A 167 3.79 16.29 18.16
N VAL A 168 3.60 15.05 17.71
CA VAL A 168 4.06 13.81 18.35
C VAL A 168 4.75 12.90 17.34
N ASP A 169 5.71 12.12 17.81
CA ASP A 169 6.56 11.20 17.06
C ASP A 169 6.11 9.73 17.15
N ALA A 170 4.87 9.49 17.58
CA ALA A 170 4.25 8.17 17.64
C ALA A 170 2.79 8.16 17.14
N TYR A 171 2.35 6.99 16.70
CA TYR A 171 0.99 6.71 16.20
C TYR A 171 0.47 5.36 16.72
N HIS A 172 -0.80 5.05 16.46
CA HIS A 172 -1.43 3.79 16.88
C HIS A 172 -1.88 2.93 15.69
N GLY A 173 -1.69 1.62 15.84
CA GLY A 173 -2.35 0.59 15.04
C GLY A 173 -3.71 0.23 15.62
N TYR A 174 -4.67 -0.12 14.76
CA TYR A 174 -6.02 -0.52 15.14
C TYR A 174 -6.42 -1.83 14.46
N ILE A 175 -7.15 -2.69 15.19
CA ILE A 175 -7.99 -3.72 14.59
C ILE A 175 -9.41 -3.17 14.50
N LEU A 176 -9.93 -3.03 13.28
CA LEU A 176 -11.26 -2.49 13.01
C LEU A 176 -12.26 -3.58 12.64
N VAL A 177 -13.54 -3.33 12.95
CA VAL A 177 -14.72 -4.04 12.44
C VAL A 177 -15.82 -3.03 12.09
N LEU A 178 -16.87 -3.47 11.39
CA LEU A 178 -18.06 -2.63 11.18
C LEU A 178 -18.85 -2.42 12.48
N LYS A 179 -19.37 -1.21 12.69
CA LYS A 179 -20.29 -0.88 13.80
C LYS A 179 -21.57 -1.72 13.76
N THR A 180 -22.06 -2.05 12.56
CA THR A 180 -23.25 -2.89 12.34
C THR A 180 -23.06 -4.35 12.80
N ARG A 181 -21.83 -4.80 13.02
CA ARG A 181 -21.52 -6.12 13.60
C ARG A 181 -21.64 -6.08 15.13
N ASN A 182 -22.89 -6.11 15.59
CA ASN A 182 -23.23 -6.21 17.01
C ASN A 182 -22.76 -7.53 17.66
N ASP A 183 -22.42 -8.54 16.84
CA ASP A 183 -21.83 -9.81 17.27
C ASP A 183 -20.30 -9.77 17.48
N LEU A 184 -19.62 -8.69 17.07
CA LEU A 184 -18.16 -8.55 17.16
C LEU A 184 -17.80 -7.37 18.07
N ASN A 185 -17.55 -7.62 19.35
CA ASN A 185 -17.28 -6.59 20.37
C ASN A 185 -15.93 -6.78 21.08
N ASN A 186 -15.31 -7.95 20.97
CA ASN A 186 -13.97 -8.20 21.46
C ASN A 186 -13.23 -9.20 20.54
N LEU A 187 -11.92 -9.40 20.76
CA LEU A 187 -11.10 -10.26 19.92
C LEU A 187 -11.52 -11.74 19.92
N LYS A 188 -12.20 -12.22 20.98
CA LYS A 188 -12.64 -13.61 21.05
C LYS A 188 -13.72 -13.89 19.99
N ASP A 189 -14.60 -12.94 19.76
CA ASP A 189 -15.73 -13.01 18.82
C ASP A 189 -15.28 -13.19 17.36
N LEU A 190 -14.02 -12.87 17.06
CA LEU A 190 -13.40 -13.06 15.74
C LEU A 190 -13.02 -14.52 15.43
N LYS A 191 -13.24 -15.47 16.36
CA LYS A 191 -12.89 -16.89 16.13
C LYS A 191 -13.64 -17.45 14.92
N GLY A 192 -12.90 -18.07 14.00
CA GLY A 192 -13.45 -18.62 12.76
C GLY A 192 -14.03 -17.56 11.81
N LYS A 193 -13.69 -16.27 11.99
CA LYS A 193 -14.04 -15.19 11.04
C LYS A 193 -12.86 -14.87 10.12
N PRO A 194 -13.10 -14.37 8.88
CA PRO A 194 -12.03 -13.92 8.00
C PRO A 194 -11.41 -12.60 8.50
N PHE A 195 -10.08 -12.52 8.48
CA PHE A 195 -9.28 -11.39 8.97
C PHE A 195 -8.33 -10.87 7.90
N ALA A 196 -8.14 -9.55 7.81
CA ALA A 196 -7.16 -8.94 6.89
C ALA A 196 -6.01 -8.21 7.60
N PHE A 197 -4.78 -8.59 7.24
CA PHE A 197 -3.56 -7.81 7.45
C PHE A 197 -3.16 -7.08 6.15
N VAL A 198 -2.14 -6.23 6.26
CA VAL A 198 -1.59 -5.44 5.15
C VAL A 198 -0.52 -6.22 4.38
N SER A 199 0.67 -6.38 4.93
CA SER A 199 1.79 -7.21 4.42
C SER A 199 2.61 -7.66 5.64
N HIS A 200 3.39 -8.73 5.51
CA HIS A 200 4.30 -9.21 6.57
C HIS A 200 5.30 -8.13 7.04
N HIS A 201 5.65 -7.18 6.16
CA HIS A 201 6.53 -6.05 6.48
C HIS A 201 5.78 -4.81 7.01
N SER A 202 4.46 -4.84 7.15
CA SER A 202 3.71 -3.70 7.72
C SER A 202 3.80 -3.68 9.25
N THR A 203 4.20 -2.53 9.82
CA THR A 203 4.32 -2.36 11.28
C THR A 203 2.98 -2.47 12.00
N SER A 204 2.04 -1.57 11.67
CA SER A 204 0.71 -1.47 12.27
C SER A 204 -0.34 -2.30 11.53
N GLY A 205 -0.08 -2.68 10.29
CA GLY A 205 -0.93 -3.55 9.49
C GLY A 205 -0.61 -5.04 9.60
N TYR A 206 0.46 -5.43 10.32
CA TYR A 206 0.75 -6.84 10.65
C TYR A 206 1.56 -7.01 11.94
N GLN A 207 2.82 -6.56 12.00
CA GLN A 207 3.78 -6.96 13.04
C GLN A 207 3.29 -6.70 14.48
N TYR A 208 2.87 -5.48 14.80
CA TYR A 208 2.30 -5.13 16.11
C TYR A 208 0.99 -5.88 16.42
N PRO A 209 -0.06 -5.84 15.58
CA PRO A 209 -1.30 -6.55 15.88
C PRO A 209 -1.12 -8.07 15.94
N ASN A 210 -0.27 -8.69 15.10
CA ASN A 210 0.08 -10.10 15.18
C ASN A 210 0.78 -10.44 16.52
N ALA A 211 1.77 -9.64 16.93
CA ALA A 211 2.43 -9.83 18.22
C ALA A 211 1.44 -9.74 19.40
N LEU A 212 0.56 -8.73 19.42
CA LEU A 212 -0.46 -8.53 20.46
C LEU A 212 -1.58 -9.60 20.44
N LEU A 213 -1.96 -10.11 19.26
CA LEU A 213 -2.87 -11.24 19.14
C LEU A 213 -2.24 -12.49 19.77
N ARG A 214 -0.98 -12.80 19.42
CA ARG A 214 -0.24 -13.94 19.95
C ARG A 214 -0.01 -13.85 21.46
N GLU A 215 0.25 -12.66 21.99
CA GLU A 215 0.34 -12.40 23.45
C GLU A 215 -0.99 -12.61 24.18
N LYS A 216 -2.13 -12.56 23.47
CA LYS A 216 -3.46 -12.90 23.99
C LYS A 216 -3.87 -14.35 23.69
N GLY A 217 -2.92 -15.20 23.27
CA GLY A 217 -3.17 -16.60 22.91
C GLY A 217 -3.92 -16.79 21.58
N ILE A 218 -4.00 -15.75 20.75
CA ILE A 218 -4.62 -15.81 19.41
C ILE A 218 -3.52 -15.99 18.37
N ILE A 219 -3.38 -17.21 17.85
CA ILE A 219 -2.51 -17.51 16.70
C ILE A 219 -3.34 -17.25 15.43
N PRO A 220 -3.04 -16.22 14.61
CA PRO A 220 -3.93 -15.82 13.51
C PRO A 220 -4.28 -16.95 12.53
N ASP A 221 -3.28 -17.77 12.19
CA ASP A 221 -3.37 -18.85 11.20
C ASP A 221 -4.30 -20.00 11.64
N GLU A 222 -4.52 -20.15 12.96
CA GLU A 222 -5.36 -21.18 13.58
C GLU A 222 -6.70 -20.62 14.08
N TYR A 223 -6.74 -19.33 14.41
CA TYR A 223 -7.86 -18.69 15.09
C TYR A 223 -8.90 -18.11 14.13
N PHE A 224 -8.45 -17.57 13.00
CA PHE A 224 -9.29 -17.01 11.96
C PHE A 224 -9.62 -18.09 10.91
N SER A 225 -10.80 -18.03 10.29
CA SER A 225 -11.14 -19.00 9.23
C SER A 225 -10.33 -18.79 7.96
N LYS A 226 -9.82 -17.56 7.75
CA LYS A 226 -8.83 -17.23 6.73
C LYS A 226 -8.14 -15.92 7.08
N VAL A 227 -6.82 -15.89 6.90
CA VAL A 227 -6.00 -14.67 6.95
C VAL A 227 -5.75 -14.19 5.53
N TYR A 228 -5.94 -12.89 5.29
CA TYR A 228 -5.66 -12.22 4.02
C TYR A 228 -4.57 -11.18 4.19
N PHE A 229 -3.64 -11.10 3.24
CA PHE A 229 -2.69 -9.98 3.12
C PHE A 229 -3.10 -9.14 1.93
N LEU A 230 -3.63 -7.94 2.18
CA LEU A 230 -4.28 -7.11 1.16
C LEU A 230 -3.38 -6.05 0.53
N GLY A 231 -2.11 -5.97 0.94
CA GLY A 231 -1.07 -5.10 0.39
C GLY A 231 -1.12 -3.64 0.86
N SER A 232 -2.26 -3.14 1.37
CA SER A 232 -2.36 -1.75 1.86
C SER A 232 -3.41 -1.53 2.93
N HIS A 233 -3.24 -0.45 3.69
CA HIS A 233 -4.21 -0.03 4.70
C HIS A 233 -5.59 0.31 4.10
N PRO A 234 -5.72 1.09 3.00
CA PRO A 234 -7.04 1.36 2.44
C PRO A 234 -7.75 0.10 1.92
N ARG A 235 -7.02 -0.86 1.33
CA ARG A 235 -7.61 -2.14 0.89
C ARG A 235 -8.14 -2.98 2.07
N VAL A 236 -7.50 -2.92 3.24
CA VAL A 236 -8.06 -3.52 4.47
C VAL A 236 -9.37 -2.85 4.87
N THR A 237 -9.40 -1.51 4.94
CA THR A 237 -10.64 -0.81 5.30
C THR A 237 -11.75 -0.93 4.26
N ASP A 238 -11.41 -1.02 2.98
CA ASP A 238 -12.36 -1.27 1.89
C ASP A 238 -12.94 -2.69 1.96
N ALA A 239 -12.13 -3.69 2.29
CA ALA A 239 -12.60 -5.07 2.47
C ALA A 239 -13.49 -5.24 3.71
N ILE A 240 -13.23 -4.48 4.78
CA ILE A 240 -14.12 -4.41 5.96
C ILE A 240 -15.43 -3.69 5.57
N ALA A 241 -15.36 -2.55 4.86
CA ALA A 241 -16.53 -1.80 4.39
C ALA A 241 -17.46 -2.66 3.49
N ALA A 242 -16.88 -3.47 2.61
CA ALA A 242 -17.61 -4.40 1.75
C ALA A 242 -18.12 -5.67 2.47
N GLY A 243 -17.75 -5.91 3.74
CA GLY A 243 -18.08 -7.12 4.49
C GLY A 243 -17.32 -8.38 4.04
N SER A 244 -16.38 -8.27 3.09
CA SER A 244 -15.55 -9.37 2.58
C SER A 244 -14.61 -9.97 3.64
N VAL A 245 -14.26 -9.18 4.65
CA VAL A 245 -13.61 -9.66 5.89
C VAL A 245 -14.36 -9.11 7.11
N ALA A 246 -14.33 -9.85 8.22
CA ALA A 246 -15.02 -9.44 9.44
C ALA A 246 -14.24 -8.38 10.21
N ALA A 247 -12.91 -8.46 10.17
CA ALA A 247 -11.99 -7.56 10.85
C ALA A 247 -10.70 -7.37 10.04
N GLY A 248 -9.94 -6.33 10.39
CA GLY A 248 -8.60 -6.17 9.84
C GLY A 248 -7.75 -5.09 10.51
N ALA A 249 -6.44 -5.21 10.33
CA ALA A 249 -5.43 -4.36 10.93
C ALA A 249 -5.10 -3.13 10.08
N THR A 250 -5.03 -1.96 10.70
CA THR A 250 -4.68 -0.69 10.06
C THR A 250 -3.99 0.26 11.06
N TRP A 251 -3.79 1.51 10.68
CA TRP A 251 -3.33 2.61 11.52
C TRP A 251 -4.32 3.78 11.58
N ASP A 252 -4.13 4.64 12.57
CA ASP A 252 -5.03 5.76 12.88
C ASP A 252 -5.24 6.75 11.72
N TYR A 253 -4.22 7.06 10.93
CA TYR A 253 -4.32 7.93 9.77
C TYR A 253 -5.25 7.34 8.70
N ASN A 254 -5.07 6.06 8.34
CA ASN A 254 -5.97 5.41 7.40
C ASN A 254 -7.38 5.21 7.96
N TRP A 255 -7.57 4.96 9.26
CA TRP A 255 -8.91 4.93 9.86
C TRP A 255 -9.65 6.26 9.67
N ASN A 256 -8.96 7.39 9.90
CA ASN A 256 -9.53 8.71 9.66
C ASN A 256 -9.82 8.98 8.17
N ARG A 257 -9.04 8.43 7.23
CA ARG A 257 -9.37 8.48 5.79
C ARG A 257 -10.55 7.59 5.43
N ALA A 258 -10.62 6.38 5.99
CA ALA A 258 -11.71 5.43 5.76
C ALA A 258 -13.04 6.00 6.26
N LYS A 259 -13.07 6.70 7.40
CA LYS A 259 -14.26 7.42 7.87
C LYS A 259 -14.72 8.52 6.91
N LYS A 260 -13.81 9.20 6.21
CA LYS A 260 -14.16 10.19 5.17
C LYS A 260 -14.68 9.55 3.89
N LYS A 261 -14.19 8.35 3.54
CA LYS A 261 -14.57 7.60 2.32
C LYS A 261 -15.90 6.85 2.46
N HIS A 262 -16.10 6.17 3.59
CA HIS A 262 -17.20 5.21 3.82
C HIS A 262 -18.20 5.68 4.89
N GLY A 263 -18.01 6.87 5.46
CA GLY A 263 -18.70 7.31 6.67
C GLY A 263 -18.14 6.68 7.95
N ASP A 264 -18.66 7.11 9.10
CA ASP A 264 -18.20 6.62 10.42
C ASP A 264 -18.80 5.25 10.78
N ILE A 265 -18.52 4.25 9.94
CA ILE A 265 -19.07 2.88 10.00
C ILE A 265 -18.17 1.88 10.74
N PHE A 266 -16.99 2.29 11.21
CA PHE A 266 -16.00 1.40 11.83
C PHE A 266 -15.94 1.57 13.36
N LYS A 267 -15.74 0.48 14.10
CA LYS A 267 -15.36 0.49 15.52
C LYS A 267 -14.02 -0.24 15.74
N ILE A 268 -13.29 0.19 16.76
CA ILE A 268 -11.97 -0.36 17.13
C ILE A 268 -12.19 -1.51 18.13
N LEU A 269 -11.60 -2.68 17.89
CA LEU A 269 -11.58 -3.82 18.83
C LEU A 269 -10.26 -3.99 19.57
N LEU A 270 -9.17 -3.46 19.00
CA LEU A 270 -7.85 -3.38 19.64
C LEU A 270 -7.15 -2.14 19.13
N GLU A 271 -6.48 -1.47 20.05
CA GLU A 271 -5.51 -0.41 19.81
C GLU A 271 -4.14 -0.90 20.27
N THR A 272 -3.10 -0.60 19.50
CA THR A 272 -1.72 -0.93 19.88
C THR A 272 -1.21 0.07 20.93
N PRO A 273 -0.19 -0.28 21.73
CA PRO A 273 0.69 0.71 22.33
C PRO A 273 1.23 1.69 21.27
N PRO A 274 1.71 2.89 21.68
CA PRO A 274 2.32 3.84 20.76
C PRO A 274 3.45 3.20 19.95
N ILE A 275 3.42 3.42 18.64
CA ILE A 275 4.42 2.96 17.68
C ILE A 275 5.22 4.20 17.22
N PRO A 276 6.57 4.18 17.26
CA PRO A 276 7.40 5.19 16.60
C PRO A 276 6.91 5.52 15.19
N ASN A 277 6.86 6.80 14.82
CA ASN A 277 6.42 7.24 13.50
C ASN A 277 7.35 6.80 12.37
N LEU A 278 6.85 6.99 11.14
CA LEU A 278 7.58 6.77 9.89
C LEU A 278 8.93 7.50 9.88
N THR A 279 9.87 6.98 9.10
CA THR A 279 11.24 7.48 8.99
C THR A 279 11.50 8.08 7.62
N ILE A 280 12.22 9.19 7.56
CA ILE A 280 12.98 9.57 6.35
C ILE A 280 14.38 8.97 6.47
N VAL A 281 14.73 8.09 5.54
CA VAL A 281 16.01 7.38 5.48
C VAL A 281 16.77 7.68 4.20
N SER A 282 18.09 7.51 4.23
CA SER A 282 18.95 7.62 3.04
C SER A 282 19.86 6.40 2.86
N HIS A 283 20.01 5.98 1.61
CA HIS A 283 21.02 5.01 1.18
C HIS A 283 22.41 5.70 1.11
N PRO A 284 23.53 5.01 1.41
CA PRO A 284 24.88 5.57 1.33
C PRO A 284 25.30 6.18 -0.03
N SER A 285 24.62 5.85 -1.14
CA SER A 285 24.89 6.49 -2.45
C SER A 285 24.32 7.91 -2.57
N LEU A 286 23.46 8.36 -1.63
CA LEU A 286 23.12 9.77 -1.52
C LEU A 286 24.32 10.53 -0.93
N PRO A 287 24.87 11.56 -1.61
CA PRO A 287 26.01 12.29 -1.09
C PRO A 287 25.79 12.80 0.34
N ALA A 288 26.77 12.60 1.21
CA ALA A 288 26.66 12.91 2.63
C ALA A 288 26.29 14.38 2.91
N GLU A 289 26.75 15.30 2.07
CA GLU A 289 26.37 16.72 2.11
C GLU A 289 24.87 16.93 1.84
N ILE A 290 24.30 16.24 0.85
CA ILE A 290 22.86 16.32 0.54
C ILE A 290 22.05 15.72 1.69
N ALA A 291 22.44 14.56 2.21
CA ALA A 291 21.80 13.94 3.37
C ALA A 291 21.82 14.86 4.61
N ALA A 292 22.95 15.54 4.87
CA ALA A 292 23.08 16.52 5.94
C ALA A 292 22.21 17.77 5.73
N LYS A 293 22.15 18.30 4.49
CA LYS A 293 21.26 19.42 4.13
C LYS A 293 19.79 19.03 4.33
N ILE A 294 19.34 17.87 3.86
CA ILE A 294 17.97 17.36 4.08
C ILE A 294 17.64 17.33 5.57
N LYS A 295 18.51 16.71 6.38
CA LYS A 295 18.33 16.59 7.84
C LYS A 295 18.26 17.97 8.54
N LYS A 296 18.93 18.99 7.99
CA LYS A 296 18.91 20.37 8.51
C LYS A 296 17.67 21.15 8.08
N VAL A 297 17.23 21.06 6.81
CA VAL A 297 16.18 21.94 6.26
C VAL A 297 14.77 21.38 6.41
N LEU A 298 14.58 20.07 6.28
CA LEU A 298 13.24 19.46 6.25
C LEU A 298 12.44 19.60 7.58
N PRO A 299 13.05 19.68 8.78
CA PRO A 299 12.32 20.05 10.01
C PRO A 299 11.66 21.44 9.97
N SER A 300 12.21 22.37 9.18
CA SER A 300 11.73 23.76 9.04
C SER A 300 10.81 23.96 7.85
N ILE A 301 10.23 22.88 7.31
CA ILE A 301 9.32 22.95 6.17
C ILE A 301 8.00 23.65 6.52
N ASP A 302 7.47 24.42 5.57
CA ASP A 302 6.14 25.01 5.68
C ASP A 302 5.05 23.92 5.74
N GLN A 303 4.16 24.02 6.73
CA GLN A 303 3.01 23.14 6.92
C GLN A 303 2.11 23.04 5.67
N ALA A 304 2.03 24.10 4.85
CA ALA A 304 1.28 24.11 3.60
C ALA A 304 1.79 23.05 2.60
N LEU A 305 3.10 22.74 2.61
CA LEU A 305 3.72 21.73 1.75
C LEU A 305 3.47 20.28 2.23
N LEU A 306 2.94 20.11 3.44
CA LEU A 306 2.57 18.81 4.02
C LEU A 306 1.07 18.50 3.89
N LYS A 307 0.29 19.40 3.28
CA LYS A 307 -1.16 19.27 3.16
C LYS A 307 -1.56 17.99 2.40
N GLY A 308 -2.15 17.04 3.12
CA GLY A 308 -2.61 15.76 2.58
C GLY A 308 -1.66 14.59 2.83
N LEU A 309 -0.42 14.86 3.25
CA LEU A 309 0.52 13.83 3.70
C LEU A 309 0.11 13.24 5.07
N PRO A 310 0.65 12.08 5.47
CA PRO A 310 0.50 11.58 6.84
C PRO A 310 1.32 12.41 7.85
N SER A 311 2.45 12.95 7.41
CA SER A 311 3.31 13.83 8.20
C SER A 311 2.71 15.23 8.38
N ALA A 312 2.95 15.80 9.55
CA ALA A 312 2.74 17.20 9.92
C ALA A 312 4.05 17.86 10.41
N GLY A 313 5.21 17.26 10.15
CA GLY A 313 6.52 17.80 10.50
C GLY A 313 7.59 16.72 10.58
N PHE A 314 8.81 17.10 10.92
CA PHE A 314 9.93 16.16 11.03
C PHE A 314 10.81 16.53 12.23
N ALA A 315 11.30 15.53 12.95
CA ALA A 315 12.26 15.70 14.02
C ALA A 315 13.49 14.82 13.83
N VAL A 316 14.63 15.26 14.37
CA VAL A 316 15.77 14.36 14.54
C VAL A 316 15.49 13.42 15.71
N ARG A 317 15.69 12.13 15.47
CA ARG A 317 15.76 11.06 16.48
C ARG A 317 17.02 10.25 16.22
N SER A 318 17.47 9.55 17.26
CA SER A 318 18.56 8.57 17.22
C SER A 318 18.05 7.22 16.70
N ASP A 319 18.99 6.35 16.29
CA ASP A 319 18.67 5.05 15.66
C ASP A 319 18.00 4.08 16.65
N ASP A 320 18.33 4.20 17.93
CA ASP A 320 17.81 3.46 19.09
C ASP A 320 16.33 3.74 19.41
N PHE A 321 15.77 4.87 18.96
CA PHE A 321 14.34 5.20 19.06
C PHE A 321 13.45 4.10 18.42
N TYR A 322 14.03 3.29 17.53
CA TYR A 322 13.40 2.17 16.85
C TYR A 322 13.76 0.78 17.43
N ASP A 323 14.46 0.68 18.57
CA ASP A 323 14.87 -0.61 19.15
C ASP A 323 13.68 -1.50 19.54
N GLY A 324 12.58 -0.90 20.03
CA GLY A 324 11.33 -1.64 20.25
C GLY A 324 10.80 -2.33 18.98
N ILE A 325 11.06 -1.76 17.80
CA ILE A 325 10.71 -2.37 16.51
C ILE A 325 11.65 -3.52 16.20
N ARG A 326 12.97 -3.35 16.42
CA ARG A 326 13.98 -4.40 16.23
C ARG A 326 13.64 -5.64 17.06
N LEU A 327 13.24 -5.45 18.32
CA LEU A 327 12.80 -6.53 19.21
C LEU A 327 11.57 -7.28 18.69
N ILE A 328 10.59 -6.59 18.10
CA ILE A 328 9.39 -7.22 17.51
C ILE A 328 9.75 -8.00 16.24
N VAL A 329 10.53 -7.41 15.33
CA VAL A 329 10.98 -8.08 14.10
C VAL A 329 11.76 -9.35 14.42
N GLU A 330 12.69 -9.28 15.37
CA GLU A 330 13.49 -10.43 15.80
C GLU A 330 12.66 -11.48 16.56
N LYS A 331 11.58 -11.08 17.25
CA LYS A 331 10.64 -12.00 17.91
C LYS A 331 9.77 -12.75 16.90
N GLU A 332 9.25 -12.08 15.87
CA GLU A 332 8.45 -12.75 14.83
C GLU A 332 9.32 -13.59 13.87
N LYS A 333 10.51 -13.12 13.49
CA LYS A 333 11.43 -13.91 12.66
C LYS A 333 11.75 -15.27 13.30
N ARG A 334 12.14 -15.28 14.58
CA ARG A 334 12.37 -16.52 15.34
C ARG A 334 11.12 -17.37 15.51
N ARG A 335 9.91 -16.81 15.42
CA ARG A 335 8.66 -17.60 15.43
C ARG A 335 8.40 -18.27 14.08
N GLU A 336 8.80 -17.64 12.98
CA GLU A 336 8.70 -18.21 11.63
C GLU A 336 9.76 -19.30 11.41
N GLU A 337 10.97 -19.16 11.97
CA GLU A 337 12.05 -20.16 11.92
C GLU A 337 11.80 -21.42 12.79
N ASN A 338 10.86 -21.36 13.74
CA ASN A 338 10.51 -22.48 14.65
C ASN A 338 9.15 -23.12 14.31
N LYS A 339 8.57 -22.82 13.14
CA LYS A 339 7.38 -23.49 12.58
C LYS A 339 7.78 -24.64 11.67
#